data_AF-A0A553MPJ6-F1
#
_entry.id   AF-A0A553MPJ6-F1
#
_cell.length_a   1.000
_cell.length_b   1.000
_cell.length_c   1.000
_cell.angle_alpha   90.00
_cell.angle_beta   90.00
_cell.angle_gamma   90.00
#
_symmetry.space_group_name_H-M   'P 1'
#
loop_
_entity.id
_entity.type
_entity.pdbx_description
1 polymer ?
#
loop_
_entity_poly.entity_id
_entity_poly.type
_entity_poly.pdbx_seq_one_letter_code
_entity_poly.pdbx_strand_id
1 'polypeptide(L)'
;VRLLLELYRLQGNMTRVKINELKPLKPRFEVPDVLIADPITELLSVVSHNENHLVLSLGGSEQQLVVNARPFRLDIIEGPQVLVSLNSRGLLSFEHLRERKD
;
A
#
# COMPACT_ATOMS: atom_id res chain seq x y z
N VAL A 1 9.17 -8.62 -13.39
CA VAL A 1 8.34 -7.38 -13.33
C VAL A 1 8.72 -6.59 -12.09
N ARG A 2 8.71 -5.25 -12.14
CA ARG A 2 8.78 -4.41 -10.94
C ARG A 2 7.40 -3.82 -10.71
N LEU A 3 6.91 -3.93 -9.48
CA LEU A 3 5.66 -3.30 -9.06
C LEU A 3 5.95 -1.99 -8.35
N LEU A 4 5.01 -1.05 -8.43
CA LEU A 4 4.99 0.18 -7.69
C LEU A 4 3.95 0.03 -6.56
N LEU A 5 4.37 0.27 -5.33
CA LEU A 5 3.50 0.41 -4.18
C LEU A 5 3.32 1.91 -3.90
N GLU A 6 2.08 2.35 -3.87
CA GLU A 6 1.69 3.69 -3.45
C GLU A 6 0.88 3.60 -2.17
N LEU A 7 1.27 4.37 -1.16
CA LEU A 7 0.65 4.42 0.16
C LEU A 7 0.19 5.84 0.43
N TYR A 8 -1.06 6.01 0.82
CA TYR A 8 -1.64 7.30 1.18
C TYR A 8 -2.31 7.21 2.54
N ARG A 9 -2.05 8.21 3.39
CA ARG A 9 -2.92 8.55 4.50
C ARG A 9 -3.94 9.55 4.01
N LEU A 10 -5.21 9.29 4.30
CA LEU A 10 -6.34 10.11 3.89
C LEU A 10 -7.08 10.64 5.12
N GLN A 11 -7.77 11.76 4.98
CA GLN A 11 -8.67 12.26 6.02
C GLN A 11 -9.74 11.21 6.39
N GLY A 12 -10.18 11.24 7.65
CA GLY A 12 -11.21 10.32 8.15
C GLY A 12 -10.69 8.95 8.57
N ASN A 13 -9.45 8.87 9.07
CA ASN A 13 -8.81 7.63 9.54
C ASN A 13 -8.80 6.53 8.44
N MET A 14 -8.41 6.93 7.22
CA MET A 14 -8.37 6.05 6.07
C MET A 14 -6.94 5.91 5.55
N THR A 15 -6.58 4.68 5.17
CA THR A 15 -5.31 4.40 4.48
C THR A 15 -5.62 3.76 3.14
N ARG A 16 -5.07 4.32 2.05
CA ARG A 16 -5.20 3.77 0.69
C ARG A 16 -3.90 3.09 0.30
N VAL A 17 -4.02 1.82 -0.11
CA VAL A 17 -2.93 1.03 -0.67
C VAL A 17 -3.22 0.79 -2.14
N LYS A 18 -2.28 1.13 -3.01
CA LYS A 18 -2.38 0.87 -4.45
C LYS A 18 -1.12 0.14 -4.92
N ILE A 19 -1.30 -0.93 -5.67
CA ILE A 19 -0.21 -1.69 -6.29
C ILE A 19 -0.46 -1.69 -7.80
N ASN A 20 0.55 -1.26 -8.56
CA ASN A 20 0.53 -1.27 -10.02
C ASN A 20 1.87 -1.80 -10.55
N GLU A 21 2.01 -2.00 -11.86
CA GLU A 21 3.33 -2.21 -12.46
C GLU A 21 4.07 -0.88 -12.57
N LEU A 22 5.36 -0.87 -12.25
CA LEU A 22 6.19 0.34 -12.37
C LEU A 22 6.37 0.75 -13.85
N LYS A 23 6.41 -0.23 -14.75
CA LYS A 23 6.57 -0.04 -16.21
C LYS A 23 5.74 -1.08 -16.96
N PRO A 24 4.41 -0.90 -17.07
CA PRO A 24 3.55 -1.88 -17.75
C PRO A 24 3.66 -1.77 -19.28
N LEU A 25 3.30 -2.85 -20.00
CA LEU A 25 3.19 -2.84 -21.47
C LEU A 25 2.12 -1.86 -21.98
N LYS A 26 1.03 -1.70 -21.21
CA LYS A 26 -0.01 -0.69 -21.38
C LYS A 26 -0.59 -0.33 -20.01
N PRO A 27 -1.15 0.87 -19.81
CA PRO A 27 -1.76 1.24 -18.53
C PRO A 27 -2.75 0.17 -18.04
N ARG A 28 -2.69 -0.15 -16.75
CA ARG A 28 -3.73 -0.96 -16.11
C ARG A 28 -4.94 -0.09 -15.85
N PHE A 29 -6.13 -0.70 -15.99
CA PHE A 29 -7.38 0.00 -15.77
C PHE A 29 -7.46 0.51 -14.31
N GLU A 30 -7.82 1.78 -14.16
CA GLU A 30 -8.17 2.39 -12.88
C GLU A 30 -9.63 2.82 -12.98
N VAL A 31 -10.43 2.44 -11.98
CA VAL A 31 -11.89 2.62 -12.01
C VAL A 31 -12.23 4.12 -12.00
N PRO A 32 -12.84 4.66 -13.07
CA PRO A 32 -13.30 6.05 -13.11
C PRO A 32 -14.68 6.19 -12.48
N ASP A 33 -15.10 7.43 -12.22
CA ASP A 33 -16.48 7.85 -11.90
C ASP A 33 -17.14 7.27 -10.62
N VAL A 34 -16.46 6.41 -9.86
CA VAL A 34 -16.95 5.87 -8.58
C VAL A 34 -16.62 6.79 -7.40
N LEU A 35 -15.42 7.38 -7.39
CA LEU A 35 -15.06 8.40 -6.41
C LEU A 35 -15.69 9.73 -6.82
N ILE A 36 -16.51 10.31 -5.94
CA ILE A 36 -17.17 11.60 -6.18
C ILE A 36 -16.20 12.79 -6.18
N ALA A 37 -15.01 12.61 -5.59
CA ALA A 37 -13.90 13.55 -5.55
C ALA A 37 -12.60 12.81 -5.18
N ASP A 38 -11.44 13.41 -5.45
CA ASP A 38 -10.16 12.90 -4.96
C ASP A 38 -10.11 12.98 -3.42
N PRO A 39 -9.82 11.86 -2.71
CA PRO A 39 -9.73 11.87 -1.26
C PRO A 39 -8.61 12.80 -0.77
N ILE A 40 -8.90 13.64 0.22
CA ILE A 40 -7.94 14.56 0.80
C ILE A 40 -6.85 13.77 1.53
N THR A 41 -5.60 13.97 1.12
CA THR A 41 -4.44 13.31 1.74
C THR A 41 -3.98 14.06 3.00
N GLU A 42 -3.51 13.31 3.99
CA GLU A 42 -2.79 13.82 5.15
C GLU A 42 -1.33 13.36 5.11
N LEU A 43 -0.45 14.05 5.86
CA LEU A 43 0.98 13.73 5.86
C LEU A 43 1.25 12.36 6.48
N LEU A 44 1.97 11.52 5.73
CA LEU A 44 2.67 10.34 6.26
C LEU A 44 4.06 10.77 6.73
N SER A 45 4.43 10.40 7.95
CA SER A 45 5.79 10.61 8.46
C SER A 45 6.48 9.27 8.71
N VAL A 46 7.76 9.20 8.39
CA VAL A 46 8.60 8.04 8.70
C VAL A 46 8.93 8.06 10.18
N VAL A 47 8.57 7.00 10.89
CA VAL A 47 8.93 6.77 12.29
C VAL A 47 10.29 6.09 12.36
N SER A 48 10.47 5.03 11.56
CA SER A 48 11.73 4.31 11.44
C SER A 48 11.80 3.60 10.10
N HIS A 49 13.03 3.36 9.63
CA HIS A 49 13.24 2.54 8.45
C HIS A 49 14.59 1.82 8.54
N ASN A 50 14.65 0.63 7.97
CA ASN A 50 15.86 -0.11 7.69
C ASN A 50 15.69 -0.87 6.37
N GLU A 51 16.61 -1.78 6.06
CA GLU A 51 16.60 -2.52 4.80
C GLU A 51 15.38 -3.42 4.60
N ASN A 52 14.75 -3.88 5.68
CA ASN A 52 13.65 -4.84 5.65
C ASN A 52 12.31 -4.27 6.13
N HIS A 53 12.33 -3.15 6.86
CA HIS A 53 11.17 -2.60 7.54
C HIS A 53 11.06 -1.09 7.32
N LEU A 54 9.83 -0.62 7.10
CA LEU A 54 9.48 0.80 7.12
C LEU A 54 8.28 0.98 8.04
N VAL A 55 8.38 1.86 9.03
CA VAL A 55 7.29 2.22 9.92
C VAL A 55 6.89 3.65 9.64
N LEU A 56 5.62 3.85 9.29
CA LEU A 56 5.01 5.14 9.02
C LEU A 56 3.99 5.46 10.12
N SER A 57 3.93 6.72 10.58
CA SER A 57 2.82 7.18 11.42
C SER A 57 1.62 7.50 10.54
N LEU A 58 0.44 7.04 10.97
CA LEU A 58 -0.85 7.35 10.34
C LEU A 58 -1.56 8.54 10.99
N GLY A 59 -0.88 9.29 11.87
CA GLY A 59 -1.52 10.26 12.75
C GLY A 59 -2.10 9.61 14.01
N GLY A 60 -2.52 10.43 14.98
CA GLY A 60 -2.82 9.93 16.33
C GLY A 60 -1.56 9.51 17.10
N SER A 61 -1.68 9.27 18.40
CA SER A 61 -0.52 8.97 19.25
C SER A 61 0.07 7.58 19.01
N GLU A 62 -0.72 6.62 18.51
CA GLU A 62 -0.33 5.20 18.48
C GLU A 62 -0.64 4.44 17.18
N GLN A 63 -1.18 5.10 16.13
CA GLN A 63 -1.49 4.42 14.87
C GLN A 63 -0.30 4.42 13.91
N GLN A 64 0.07 3.24 13.42
CA GLN A 64 1.20 3.06 12.53
C GLN A 64 0.88 2.11 11.38
N LEU A 65 1.56 2.33 10.25
CA LEU A 65 1.61 1.40 9.13
C LEU A 65 3.03 0.83 9.04
N VAL A 66 3.13 -0.49 9.22
CA VAL A 66 4.38 -1.25 9.17
C VAL A 66 4.47 -1.97 7.83
N VAL A 67 5.53 -1.70 7.08
CA VAL A 67 5.87 -2.36 5.84
C VAL A 67 7.02 -3.32 6.08
N ASN A 68 6.80 -4.61 5.84
CA ASN A 68 7.85 -5.61 5.76
C ASN A 68 8.18 -5.84 4.28
N ALA A 69 9.45 -5.78 3.91
CA ALA A 69 9.88 -5.92 2.52
C ALA A 69 10.01 -7.38 2.07
N ARG A 70 10.45 -8.29 2.96
CA ARG A 70 10.81 -9.68 2.61
C ARG A 70 10.37 -10.68 3.72
N PRO A 71 9.28 -11.44 3.51
CA PRO A 71 8.30 -11.29 2.42
C PRO A 71 7.52 -9.98 2.53
N PHE A 72 6.97 -9.50 1.41
CA PHE A 72 6.16 -8.29 1.41
C PHE A 72 4.91 -8.48 2.28
N ARG A 73 4.71 -7.60 3.27
CA ARG A 73 3.51 -7.55 4.13
C ARG A 73 3.30 -6.13 4.61
N LEU A 74 2.04 -5.71 4.76
CA LEU A 74 1.68 -4.45 5.42
C LEU A 74 0.80 -4.76 6.63
N ASP A 75 1.06 -4.10 7.74
CA ASP A 75 0.21 -4.16 8.93
C ASP A 75 -0.18 -2.73 9.34
N ILE A 76 -1.46 -2.51 9.62
CA ILE A 76 -1.94 -1.31 10.31
C ILE A 76 -2.13 -1.70 11.78
N ILE A 77 -1.46 -0.96 12.66
CA ILE A 77 -1.45 -1.21 14.10
C ILE A 77 -1.91 0.02 14.88
N GLU A 78 -2.52 -0.20 16.04
CA GLU A 78 -2.87 0.84 17.02
C GLU A 78 -2.43 0.35 18.41
N GLY A 79 -1.39 0.98 18.95
CA GLY A 79 -0.75 0.54 20.19
C GLY A 79 -0.27 -0.91 20.08
N PRO A 80 -0.72 -1.85 20.94
CA PRO A 80 -0.34 -3.26 20.87
C PRO A 80 -1.18 -4.09 19.88
N GLN A 81 -2.21 -3.51 19.25
CA GLN A 81 -3.19 -4.25 18.45
C GLN A 81 -2.90 -4.14 16.96
N VAL A 82 -2.96 -5.27 16.25
CA VAL A 82 -3.00 -5.30 14.77
C VAL A 82 -4.45 -5.16 14.33
N LEU A 83 -4.77 -4.06 13.65
CA LEU A 83 -6.11 -3.81 13.14
C LEU A 83 -6.34 -4.52 11.81
N VAL A 84 -5.35 -4.43 10.90
CA VAL A 84 -5.44 -5.01 9.54
C VAL A 84 -4.07 -5.52 9.11
N SER A 85 -4.05 -6.68 8.45
CA SER A 85 -2.86 -7.21 7.78
C SER A 85 -3.13 -7.49 6.30
N LEU A 86 -2.31 -6.91 5.43
CA LEU A 86 -2.29 -7.18 4.00
C LEU A 86 -1.14 -8.13 3.67
N ASN A 87 -1.46 -9.20 2.94
CA ASN A 87 -0.53 -10.27 2.54
C ASN A 87 0.07 -11.09 3.71
N SER A 88 -0.58 -11.15 4.87
CA SER A 88 -0.10 -11.98 6.00
C SER A 88 0.01 -13.47 5.67
N ARG A 89 -0.82 -13.96 4.74
CA ARG A 89 -0.81 -15.36 4.27
C ARG A 89 0.03 -15.58 3.00
N GLY A 90 0.72 -14.56 2.48
CA GLY A 90 1.52 -14.70 1.25
C GLY A 90 0.70 -14.98 -0.01
N LEU A 91 -0.57 -14.56 -0.04
CA LEU A 91 -1.50 -14.83 -1.15
C LEU A 91 -1.60 -13.68 -2.17
N LEU A 92 -0.85 -12.59 -1.99
CA LEU A 92 -0.80 -11.51 -2.97
C LEU A 92 -0.29 -12.07 -4.30
N SER A 93 -1.16 -12.05 -5.30
CA SER A 93 -0.84 -12.42 -6.67
C SER A 93 -1.05 -11.22 -7.57
N PHE A 94 -0.07 -10.97 -8.43
CA PHE A 94 -0.13 -9.91 -9.42
C PHE A 94 0.39 -10.47 -10.76
N GLU A 95 -0.53 -10.87 -11.62
CA GLU A 95 -0.19 -11.36 -12.95
C GLU A 95 0.23 -10.20 -13.85
N HIS A 96 1.53 -10.05 -14.10
CA HIS A 96 2.06 -8.99 -14.97
C HIS A 96 1.61 -9.17 -16.42
N LEU A 97 1.47 -8.06 -17.14
CA LEU A 97 1.14 -8.09 -18.56
C LEU A 97 2.26 -8.77 -19.35
N ARG A 98 1.90 -9.67 -20.25
CA ARG A 98 2.81 -10.39 -21.14
C ARG A 98 2.40 -10.14 -22.58
N GLU A 99 3.36 -10.14 -23.49
CA GLU A 99 3.08 -10.20 -24.91
C GLU A 99 2.34 -11.50 -25.22
N ARG A 100 1.39 -11.43 -26.15
CA ARG A 100 0.73 -12.64 -26.64
C ARG A 100 1.79 -13.49 -27.35
N LYS A 101 1.92 -14.74 -26.92
CA LYS A 101 2.65 -15.73 -27.70
C LYS A 101 1.65 -16.30 -28.70
N ASP A 102 1.96 -16.12 -29.98
CA ASP A 102 1.23 -16.77 -31.07
C ASP A 102 1.47 -18.28 -31.07
#